data_AF-A0A9E1WB67-F1
#
_entry.id   AF-A0A9E1WB67-F1
#
_cell.length_a   1.000
_cell.length_b   1.000
_cell.length_c   1.000
_cell.angle_alpha   90.00
_cell.angle_beta   90.00
_cell.angle_gamma   90.00
#
_symmetry.space_group_name_H-M   'P 1'
#
loop_
_entity.id
_entity.type
_entity.pdbx_description
1 polymer ?
#
loop_
_entity_poly.entity_id
_entity_poly.type
_entity_poly.pdbx_seq_one_letter_code
_entity_poly.pdbx_strand_id
1 'polypeptide(L)' 'MALAIFDLDNTLLAGDSDHRWGEFLVQKGLVDAANFARTNDQFY' A
#
# COMPACT_ATOMS: atom_id res chain seq x y z
N MET A 1 4.30 -32.62 -8.94
CA MET A 1 4.98 -31.53 -8.20
C MET A 1 3.92 -30.64 -7.58
N ALA A 2 4.12 -30.21 -6.34
CA ALA A 2 3.20 -29.29 -5.67
C ALA A 2 3.73 -27.85 -5.78
N LEU A 3 2.85 -26.92 -6.15
CA LEU A 3 3.10 -25.48 -6.21
C LEU A 3 2.07 -24.81 -5.30
N ALA A 4 2.53 -23.88 -4.46
CA ALA A 4 1.67 -23.02 -3.67
C ALA A 4 1.95 -21.57 -4.02
N ILE A 5 0.88 -20.78 -4.15
CA ILE A 5 0.92 -19.34 -4.39
C ILE A 5 0.19 -18.69 -3.22
N PHE A 6 0.79 -17.66 -2.67
CA PHE A 6 0.22 -16.88 -1.60
C PHE A 6 0.02 -15.45 -2.09
N ASP A 7 -1.10 -14.88 -1.67
CA ASP A 7 -1.30 -13.45 -1.76
C ASP A 7 -0.37 -12.72 -0.79
N LEU A 8 -0.18 -11.42 -0.99
CA LEU A 8 0.72 -10.62 -0.18
C LEU A 8 -0.02 -10.00 1.01
N ASP A 9 -0.97 -9.12 0.73
CA ASP A 9 -1.66 -8.32 1.73
C ASP A 9 -2.65 -9.15 2.53
N ASN A 10 -2.64 -8.97 3.84
CA ASN A 10 -3.41 -9.74 4.82
C ASN A 10 -3.18 -11.27 4.79
N THR A 11 -2.24 -11.77 3.97
CA THR A 11 -1.84 -13.18 3.91
C THR A 11 -0.41 -13.36 4.40
N LEU A 12 0.57 -12.77 3.72
CA LEU A 12 1.99 -12.81 4.13
C LEU A 12 2.38 -11.59 4.94
N LEU A 13 1.75 -10.45 4.69
CA LEU A 13 1.97 -9.20 5.40
C LEU A 13 0.67 -8.73 6.05
N ALA A 14 0.75 -8.24 7.28
CA ALA A 14 -0.40 -7.67 7.96
C ALA A 14 -0.65 -6.24 7.47
N GLY A 15 -1.84 -5.96 6.94
CA GLY A 15 -2.24 -4.65 6.42
C GLY A 15 -2.02 -4.50 4.92
N ASP A 16 -2.13 -3.26 4.46
CA ASP A 16 -2.11 -2.89 3.04
C ASP A 16 -0.75 -2.32 2.63
N SER A 17 -0.08 -3.00 1.69
CA SER A 17 1.24 -2.63 1.23
C SER A 17 1.27 -1.36 0.37
N ASP A 18 0.28 -1.16 -0.50
CA ASP A 18 0.19 0.02 -1.38
C ASP A 18 -0.06 1.30 -0.57
N HIS A 19 -0.96 1.23 0.41
CA HIS A 19 -1.26 2.34 1.30
C HIS A 19 -0.02 2.78 2.08
N ARG A 20 0.64 1.82 2.75
CA ARG A 20 1.84 2.09 3.56
C ARG A 20 3.01 2.60 2.73
N TRP A 21 3.14 2.09 1.51
CA TRP A 21 4.17 2.58 0.61
C TRP A 21 3.95 4.04 0.23
N GLY A 22 2.70 4.42 -0.06
CA GLY A 22 2.35 5.81 -0.30
C GLY A 22 2.59 6.73 0.90
N GLU A 23 2.21 6.30 2.11
CA GLU A 23 2.52 7.02 3.35
C GLU A 23 4.02 7.26 3.54
N PHE A 24 4.85 6.24 3.26
CA PHE A 24 6.30 6.37 3.32
C PHE A 24 6.82 7.42 2.34
N LEU A 25 6.32 7.45 1.10
CA LEU A 25 6.73 8.44 0.10
C LEU A 25 6.31 9.86 0.47
N VAL A 26 5.12 10.02 1.07
CA VAL A 26 4.66 11.31 1.61
C VAL A 26 5.59 11.77 2.74
N GLN A 27 5.96 10.88 3.67
CA GLN A 27 6.90 11.21 4.75
C GLN A 27 8.29 11.60 4.23
N LYS A 28 8.71 11.06 3.09
CA LYS A 28 9.95 11.45 2.41
C LYS A 28 9.84 12.74 1.59
N GLY A 29 8.65 13.35 1.52
CA GLY A 29 8.40 14.55 0.71
C GLY A 29 8.48 14.29 -0.80
N LEU A 30 8.36 13.03 -1.22
CA LEU A 30 8.42 12.63 -2.63
C LEU A 30 7.04 12.66 -3.30
N VAL A 31 5.98 12.59 -2.49
CA VAL A 31 4.59 12.67 -2.93
C VAL A 31 3.86 13.70 -2.09
N ASP A 32 3.00 14.48 -2.73
CA ASP A 32 2.14 15.45 -2.06
C ASP A 32 1.07 14.76 -1.19
N ALA A 33 1.02 15.12 0.09
CA ALA A 33 0.15 14.47 1.07
C ALA A 33 -1.34 14.62 0.74
N ALA A 34 -1.77 15.79 0.25
CA ALA A 34 -3.17 16.05 -0.04
C ALA A 34 -3.64 15.26 -1.27
N ASN A 35 -2.81 15.17 -2.30
CA ASN A 35 -3.07 14.35 -3.47
C ASN A 35 -3.06 12.86 -3.13
N PHE A 36 -2.13 12.40 -2.28
CA PHE A 36 -2.11 11.01 -1.84
C PHE A 36 -3.38 10.65 -1.05
N ALA A 37 -3.73 11.43 -0.03
CA ALA A 37 -4.94 11.20 0.78
C ALA A 37 -6.21 11.16 -0.08
N ARG A 38 -6.38 12.14 -0.98
CA ARG A 38 -7.55 12.18 -1.89
C ARG A 38 -7.61 10.97 -2.81
N THR A 39 -6.46 10.49 -3.29
CA THR A 39 -6.39 9.31 -4.16
C THR A 39 -6.72 8.06 -3.34
N ASN A 40 -6.17 7.97 -2.14
CA ASN A 40 -6.44 6.85 -1.24
C ASN A 40 -7.92 6.75 -0.87
N ASP A 41 -8.58 7.87 -0.54
CA ASP A 41 -10.02 7.95 -0.26
C ASP A 41 -10.91 7.61 -1.47
N GLN A 42 -10.36 7.60 -2.69
CA GLN A 42 -11.10 7.24 -3.91
C GLN A 42 -11.04 5.75 -4.23
N PHE A 43 -10.02 5.05 -3.73
CA PHE A 43 -9.76 3.64 -4.05
C PHE A 43 -10.00 2.70 -2.85
N TYR A 44 -10.20 3.24 -1.64
CA TYR A 44 -10.56 2.52 -0.40
C TYR A 44 -11.88 3.04 0.17
#